data_AF-A0A2V6KZ99-F1
#
_entry.id   AF-A0A2V6KZ99-F1
#
_cell.length_a   1.000
_cell.length_b   1.000
_cell.length_c   1.000
_cell.angle_alpha   90.00
_cell.angle_beta   90.00
_cell.angle_gamma   90.00
#
_symmetry.space_group_name_H-M   'P 1'
#
loop_
_entity.id
_entity.type
_entity.pdbx_description
1 polymer ?
#
loop_
_entity_poly.entity_id
_entity_poly.type
_entity_poly.pdbx_seq_one_letter_code
_entity_poly.pdbx_strand_id
1 'polypeptide(L)'
;SEALLALRPVTFHYKPELDKTGIPQFGLVAEEVEKVNPDLVTHDAKGDIYTVRYEAVNAMLLNEFLKEHGKVAEQACEIEEQRATIAELNSTIARQMEAVTARLKEHDAQIQKVSAQINLDRAAPQQVVLKNP
;
A
#
# COMPACT_ATOMS: atom_id res chain seq x y z
N SER A 1 6.03 -0.01 -23.38
CA SER A 1 5.07 -0.28 -22.30
C SER A 1 4.23 0.96 -22.03
N GLU A 2 4.83 2.12 -21.70
CA GLU A 2 4.08 3.38 -21.49
C GLU A 2 3.18 3.77 -22.67
N ALA A 3 3.63 3.56 -23.91
CA ALA A 3 2.84 3.87 -25.09
C ALA A 3 1.47 3.15 -25.11
N LEU A 4 1.36 1.90 -24.62
CA LEU A 4 0.08 1.19 -24.55
C LEU A 4 -0.85 1.80 -23.50
N LEU A 5 -0.30 2.19 -22.36
CA LEU A 5 -1.06 2.79 -21.25
C LEU A 5 -1.57 4.19 -21.60
N ALA A 6 -0.93 4.85 -22.57
CA ALA A 6 -1.36 6.14 -23.11
C ALA A 6 -2.42 6.01 -24.23
N LEU A 7 -2.71 4.80 -24.72
CA LEU A 7 -3.77 4.59 -25.71
C LEU A 7 -5.15 4.80 -25.07
N ARG A 8 -6.08 5.35 -25.84
CA ARG A 8 -7.44 5.66 -25.38
C ARG A 8 -8.45 4.81 -26.14
N PRO A 9 -8.98 3.74 -25.52
CA PRO A 9 -10.05 2.97 -26.11
C PRO A 9 -11.32 3.81 -26.23
N VAL A 10 -12.05 3.62 -27.33
CA VAL A 10 -13.29 4.33 -27.61
C VAL A 10 -14.39 3.34 -27.99
N THR A 11 -15.63 3.76 -27.74
CA THR A 11 -16.81 3.11 -28.32
C THR A 11 -17.29 3.96 -29.48
N PHE A 12 -17.50 3.36 -30.65
CA PHE A 12 -17.94 4.05 -31.85
C PHE A 12 -18.98 3.24 -32.61
N HIS A 13 -19.63 3.87 -33.59
CA HIS A 13 -20.52 3.20 -34.53
C HIS A 13 -19.94 3.37 -35.93
N TYR A 14 -20.05 2.33 -36.75
CA TYR A 14 -19.79 2.49 -38.17
C TYR A 14 -20.83 3.43 -38.78
N LYS A 15 -20.46 4.07 -39.90
CA LYS A 15 -21.42 4.88 -40.64
C LYS A 15 -22.59 4.01 -41.12
N PRO A 16 -23.82 4.56 -41.22
CA PRO A 16 -25.01 3.77 -41.58
C PRO A 16 -24.91 3.00 -42.89
N GLU A 17 -24.03 3.43 -43.81
CA GLU A 17 -23.79 2.74 -45.08
C GLU A 17 -23.04 1.42 -44.92
N LEU A 18 -22.23 1.29 -43.86
CA LEU A 18 -21.44 0.10 -43.54
C LEU A 18 -22.14 -0.80 -42.51
N ASP A 19 -22.89 -0.21 -41.59
CA ASP A 19 -23.68 -0.93 -40.60
C ASP A 19 -25.05 -0.26 -40.40
N LYS A 20 -26.08 -0.86 -40.98
CA LYS A 20 -27.47 -0.39 -40.84
C LYS A 20 -28.07 -0.69 -39.47
N THR A 21 -27.48 -1.62 -38.72
CA THR A 21 -27.95 -2.02 -37.40
C THR A 21 -27.36 -1.14 -36.29
N GLY A 22 -26.29 -0.41 -36.59
CA GLY A 22 -25.68 0.54 -35.67
C GLY A 22 -25.18 -0.13 -34.40
N ILE A 23 -24.49 -1.26 -34.52
CA ILE A 23 -23.96 -1.99 -33.37
C ILE A 23 -22.76 -1.22 -32.79
N PRO A 24 -22.75 -0.91 -31.48
CA PRO A 24 -21.60 -0.30 -30.84
C PRO A 24 -20.36 -1.17 -30.99
N GLN A 25 -19.29 -0.58 -31.52
CA GLN A 25 -17.97 -1.18 -31.65
C GLN A 25 -17.04 -0.62 -30.60
N PHE A 26 -16.06 -1.41 -30.21
CA PHE A 26 -14.99 -0.99 -29.31
C PHE A 26 -13.66 -1.07 -30.04
N GLY A 27 -12.81 -0.05 -29.90
CA GLY A 27 -11.52 -0.05 -30.57
C GLY A 27 -10.69 1.19 -30.27
N LEU A 28 -9.72 1.43 -31.15
CA LEU A 28 -8.79 2.54 -31.11
C LEU A 28 -8.90 3.37 -32.40
N VAL A 29 -8.72 4.68 -32.28
CA VAL A 29 -8.65 5.61 -33.41
C VAL A 29 -7.22 5.64 -33.93
N ALA A 30 -6.99 5.26 -35.19
CA ALA A 30 -5.66 5.09 -35.75
C ALA A 30 -4.83 6.39 -35.71
N GLU A 31 -5.45 7.54 -35.97
CA GLU A 31 -4.82 8.86 -35.91
C GLU A 31 -4.43 9.28 -34.49
N GLU A 32 -5.11 8.76 -33.47
CA GLU A 32 -4.71 8.96 -32.07
C GLU A 32 -3.59 8.00 -31.67
N VAL A 33 -3.66 6.74 -32.12
CA VAL A 33 -2.60 5.75 -31.90
C VAL A 33 -1.30 6.21 -32.54
N GLU A 34 -1.32 6.74 -33.77
CA GLU A 34 -0.12 7.22 -34.47
C GLU A 34 0.60 8.32 -33.67
N LYS A 35 -0.14 9.25 -33.05
CA LYS A 35 0.45 10.30 -32.21
C LYS A 35 1.15 9.76 -30.97
N VAL A 36 0.70 8.61 -30.45
CA VAL A 36 1.29 7.96 -29.28
C VAL A 36 2.44 7.04 -29.68
N ASN A 37 2.23 6.22 -30.70
CA ASN A 37 3.22 5.31 -31.26
C ASN A 37 2.91 4.98 -32.73
N PRO A 38 3.65 5.59 -33.68
CA PRO A 38 3.49 5.36 -35.12
C PRO A 38 3.72 3.90 -35.53
N ASP A 39 4.51 3.12 -34.79
CA ASP A 39 4.79 1.72 -35.12
C ASP A 39 3.56 0.81 -34.92
N LEU A 40 2.51 1.31 -34.28
CA LEU A 40 1.26 0.58 -34.02
C LEU A 40 0.17 0.86 -35.05
N VAL A 41 0.46 1.60 -36.11
CA VAL A 41 -0.44 1.78 -37.25
C VAL A 41 0.19 1.26 -38.54
N THR A 42 -0.64 1.00 -39.55
CA THR A 42 -0.20 0.74 -40.92
C THR A 42 -0.70 1.84 -41.83
N HIS A 43 0.07 2.15 -42.86
CA HIS A 43 -0.29 3.09 -43.91
C HIS A 43 -0.66 2.34 -45.20
N ASP A 44 -1.52 2.94 -46.01
CA ASP A 44 -1.89 2.40 -47.32
C ASP A 44 -0.80 2.67 -48.38
N ALA A 45 -1.08 2.33 -49.64
CA ALA A 45 -0.15 2.54 -50.75
C ALA A 45 0.15 4.02 -51.05
N LYS A 46 -0.66 4.95 -50.56
CA LYS A 46 -0.46 6.41 -50.70
C LYS A 46 0.29 7.00 -49.51
N GLY A 47 0.52 6.21 -48.46
CA GLY A 47 1.12 6.65 -47.21
C GLY A 47 0.10 7.25 -46.23
N ASP A 48 -1.20 7.12 -46.49
CA ASP A 48 -2.24 7.59 -45.58
C ASP A 48 -2.48 6.54 -44.47
N ILE A 49 -2.82 6.99 -43.26
CA ILE A 49 -3.11 6.11 -42.12
C ILE A 49 -4.29 5.21 -42.48
N TYR A 50 -4.10 3.90 -42.39
CA TYR A 50 -5.09 2.92 -42.83
C TYR A 50 -5.77 2.21 -41.66
N THR A 51 -5.00 1.64 -40.74
CA THR A 51 -5.55 0.91 -39.58
C THR A 51 -4.54 0.77 -38.45
N VAL A 52 -5.03 0.38 -37.27
CA VAL A 52 -4.22 -0.02 -36.12
C VAL A 52 -3.75 -1.46 -36.29
N ARG A 53 -2.50 -1.74 -35.92
CA ARG A 53 -1.89 -3.07 -35.88
C ARG A 53 -2.35 -3.84 -34.65
N TYR A 54 -3.60 -4.30 -34.66
CA TYR A 54 -4.20 -4.97 -33.51
C TYR A 54 -3.46 -6.23 -33.06
N GLU A 55 -2.81 -7.00 -33.95
CA GLU A 55 -2.00 -8.15 -33.52
C GLU A 55 -0.81 -7.72 -32.65
N ALA A 56 -0.15 -6.61 -33.02
CA ALA A 56 0.96 -6.06 -32.25
C ALA A 56 0.47 -5.51 -30.90
N VAL A 57 -0.62 -4.74 -30.91
CA VAL A 57 -1.25 -4.23 -29.68
C VAL A 57 -1.61 -5.38 -28.73
N ASN A 58 -2.25 -6.43 -29.22
CA ASN A 58 -2.67 -7.57 -28.41
C ASN A 58 -1.47 -8.34 -27.82
N ALA A 59 -0.42 -8.58 -28.61
CA ALA A 59 0.79 -9.24 -28.12
C ALA A 59 1.50 -8.40 -27.04
N MET A 60 1.55 -7.09 -27.24
CA MET A 60 2.11 -6.18 -26.25
C MET A 60 1.24 -6.10 -24.98
N LEU A 61 -0.09 -6.11 -25.10
CA LEU A 61 -1.01 -6.17 -23.95
C LEU A 61 -0.83 -7.44 -23.12
N LEU A 62 -0.63 -8.60 -23.76
CA LEU A 62 -0.31 -9.84 -23.05
C LEU A 62 0.97 -9.69 -22.22
N ASN A 63 2.00 -9.08 -22.79
CA ASN A 63 3.25 -8.83 -22.06
C ASN A 63 3.05 -7.90 -20.86
N GLU A 64 2.25 -6.83 -20.99
CA GLU A 64 1.93 -5.96 -19.86
C GLU A 64 1.07 -6.66 -18.80
N PHE A 65 0.10 -7.47 -19.21
CA PHE A 65 -0.70 -8.29 -18.29
C PHE A 65 0.17 -9.24 -17.47
N LEU A 66 1.14 -9.92 -18.10
CA LEU A 66 2.07 -10.82 -17.41
C LEU A 66 2.96 -10.07 -16.40
N LYS A 67 3.42 -8.86 -16.74
CA LYS A 67 4.19 -8.02 -15.81
C LYS A 67 3.36 -7.59 -14.61
N GLU A 68 2.15 -7.08 -14.84
CA GLU A 68 1.27 -6.65 -13.75
C GLU A 68 0.85 -7.84 -12.88
N HIS A 69 0.61 -9.02 -13.47
CA HIS A 69 0.36 -10.23 -12.71
C HIS A 69 1.55 -10.61 -11.80
N GLY A 70 2.78 -10.49 -12.31
CA GLY A 70 4.00 -10.67 -11.52
C GLY A 70 4.11 -9.69 -10.34
N LYS A 71 3.87 -8.39 -10.58
CA LYS A 71 3.86 -7.36 -9.52
C LYS A 71 2.79 -7.63 -8.47
N VAL A 72 1.59 -8.05 -8.88
CA VAL A 72 0.51 -8.38 -7.94
C VAL A 72 0.89 -9.57 -7.07
N ALA A 73 1.56 -10.58 -7.64
CA ALA A 73 2.06 -11.73 -6.88
C ALA A 73 3.16 -11.34 -5.87
N GLU A 74 4.08 -10.48 -6.28
CA GLU A 74 5.13 -9.92 -5.41
C GLU A 74 4.53 -9.11 -4.26
N GLN A 75 3.61 -8.19 -4.57
CA GLN A 75 2.89 -7.40 -3.56
C GLN A 75 2.09 -8.28 -2.60
N ALA A 76 1.47 -9.36 -3.08
CA ALA A 76 0.77 -10.29 -2.21
C ALA A 76 1.73 -10.97 -1.22
N CYS A 77 2.95 -11.31 -1.66
CA CYS A 77 3.99 -11.85 -0.78
C CYS A 77 4.42 -10.83 0.28
N GLU A 78 4.71 -9.59 -0.14
CA GLU A 78 5.09 -8.51 0.77
C GLU A 78 4.01 -8.24 1.83
N ILE A 79 2.74 -8.27 1.43
CA ILE A 79 1.61 -8.08 2.36
C ILE A 79 1.58 -9.17 3.43
N GLU A 80 1.82 -10.43 3.06
CA GLU A 80 1.86 -11.53 4.04
C GLU A 80 3.05 -11.41 5.00
N GLU A 81 4.22 -11.01 4.52
CA GLU A 81 5.39 -10.73 5.37
C GLU A 81 5.14 -9.56 6.33
N GLN A 82 4.52 -8.48 5.84
CA GLN A 82 4.12 -7.34 6.65
C GLN A 82 3.09 -7.74 7.72
N ARG A 83 2.10 -8.58 7.37
CA ARG A 83 1.11 -9.10 8.32
C ARG A 83 1.77 -9.92 9.43
N ALA A 84 2.72 -10.79 9.10
CA ALA A 84 3.49 -11.56 10.08
C ALA A 84 4.28 -10.63 11.03
N THR A 85 4.98 -9.64 10.47
CA THR A 85 5.74 -8.65 11.25
C THR A 85 4.84 -7.85 12.18
N ILE A 86 3.67 -7.40 11.71
CA ILE A 86 2.70 -6.66 12.53
C ILE A 86 2.18 -7.55 13.68
N ALA A 87 1.91 -8.82 13.42
CA ALA A 87 1.48 -9.76 14.46
C ALA A 87 2.55 -9.95 15.55
N GLU A 88 3.82 -10.07 15.16
CA GLU A 88 4.94 -10.18 16.09
C GLU A 88 5.15 -8.90 16.93
N LEU A 89 5.09 -7.73 16.28
CA LEU A 89 5.19 -6.44 16.95
C LEU A 89 4.05 -6.26 17.96
N ASN A 90 2.82 -6.58 17.58
CA ASN A 90 1.66 -6.52 18.48
C ASN A 90 1.84 -7.42 19.71
N SER A 91 2.35 -8.65 19.53
CA SER A 91 2.67 -9.56 20.64
C SER A 91 3.76 -8.99 21.56
N THR A 92 4.78 -8.36 20.98
CA THR A 92 5.88 -7.74 21.73
C THR A 92 5.39 -6.53 22.53
N ILE A 93 4.56 -5.67 21.92
CA ILE A 93 3.95 -4.53 22.60
C ILE A 93 3.06 -5.01 23.76
N ALA A 94 2.24 -6.04 23.55
CA ALA A 94 1.40 -6.60 24.62
C ALA A 94 2.24 -7.06 25.82
N ARG A 95 3.32 -7.82 25.58
CA ARG A 95 4.25 -8.25 26.64
C ARG A 95 4.92 -7.08 27.35
N GLN A 96 5.34 -6.06 26.60
CA GLN A 96 5.94 -4.86 27.20
C GLN A 96 4.94 -4.09 28.07
N MET A 97 3.69 -3.96 27.63
CA MET A 97 2.63 -3.32 28.42
C MET A 97 2.35 -4.08 29.72
N GLU A 98 2.30 -5.41 29.68
CA GLU A 98 2.17 -6.23 30.88
C GLU A 98 3.35 -6.03 31.85
N ALA A 99 4.59 -6.06 31.33
CA ALA A 99 5.78 -5.85 32.15
C ALA A 99 5.84 -4.45 32.78
N VAL A 100 5.45 -3.41 32.04
CA VAL A 100 5.35 -2.04 32.56
C VAL A 100 4.27 -1.95 33.64
N THR A 101 3.11 -2.57 33.40
CA THR A 101 2.01 -2.60 34.38
C THR A 101 2.42 -3.31 35.67
N ALA A 102 3.17 -4.41 35.58
CA ALA A 102 3.69 -5.13 36.74
C ALA A 102 4.69 -4.27 37.54
N ARG A 103 5.62 -3.59 36.86
CA ARG A 103 6.57 -2.67 37.51
C ARG A 103 5.88 -1.48 38.17
N LEU A 104 4.83 -0.94 37.56
CA LEU A 104 4.04 0.14 38.16
C LEU A 104 3.40 -0.31 39.48
N LYS A 105 2.78 -1.50 39.51
CA LYS A 105 2.22 -2.06 40.75
C LYS A 105 3.28 -2.31 41.83
N GLU A 106 4.47 -2.76 41.44
CA GLU A 106 5.59 -2.93 42.37
C GLU A 106 6.04 -1.58 42.95
N HIS A 107 6.18 -0.56 42.11
CA HIS A 107 6.54 0.79 42.55
C HIS A 107 5.48 1.38 43.49
N ASP A 108 4.19 1.20 43.20
CA ASP A 108 3.11 1.64 44.10
C ASP A 108 3.23 1.01 45.49
N ALA A 109 3.52 -0.29 45.56
CA ALA A 109 3.74 -0.99 46.83
C ALA A 109 4.98 -0.48 47.58
N GLN A 110 6.08 -0.21 46.87
CA GLN A 110 7.29 0.36 47.46
C GLN A 110 7.04 1.78 48.01
N ILE A 111 6.30 2.61 47.28
CA ILE A 111 5.91 3.96 47.72
C ILE A 111 5.08 3.86 49.01
N GLN A 112 4.07 2.99 49.06
CA GLN A 112 3.26 2.79 50.27
C GLN A 112 4.11 2.36 51.48
N LYS A 113 5.07 1.45 51.27
CA LYS A 113 5.98 0.99 52.32
C LYS A 113 6.87 2.13 52.85
N VAL A 114 7.45 2.92 51.95
CA VAL A 114 8.28 4.08 52.34
C VAL A 114 7.45 5.12 53.07
N SER A 115 6.23 5.42 52.59
CA SER A 115 5.31 6.33 53.28
C SER A 115 4.96 5.84 54.69
N ALA A 116 4.71 4.54 54.88
CA ALA A 116 4.46 3.97 56.19
C ALA A 116 5.66 4.11 57.14
N GLN A 117 6.89 3.87 56.65
CA GLN A 117 8.11 4.02 57.44
C GLN A 117 8.33 5.48 57.88
N ILE A 118 8.17 6.44 56.96
CA ILE A 118 8.30 7.87 57.28
C ILE A 118 7.28 8.30 58.34
N ASN A 119 6.05 7.81 58.26
CA ASN A 119 5.02 8.11 59.26
C ASN A 119 5.36 7.54 60.65
N LEU A 120 5.94 6.34 60.72
CA LEU A 120 6.40 5.73 61.97
C LEU A 120 7.58 6.51 62.58
N ASP A 121 8.58 6.88 61.77
CA ASP A 121 9.75 7.63 62.22
C ASP A 121 9.37 9.04 62.73
N ARG A 122 8.33 9.66 62.15
CA ARG A 122 7.80 10.95 62.60
C ARG A 122 6.98 10.85 63.89
N ALA A 123 6.40 9.68 64.17
CA ALA A 123 5.63 9.43 65.39
C ALA A 123 6.51 9.04 66.59
N ALA A 124 7.75 8.62 66.37
CA ALA A 124 8.71 8.33 67.43
C ALA A 124 9.26 9.63 68.05
N PRO A 125 9.33 9.77 69.39
CA PRO A 125 9.87 10.96 70.03
C PRO A 125 11.37 11.08 69.72
N GLN A 126 11.76 12.16 69.02
CA GLN A 126 13.16 12.49 68.80
C GLN A 126 13.80 12.86 70.14
N GLN A 127 14.50 11.92 70.77
CA GLN A 127 15.36 12.21 71.92
C GLN A 127 16.54 13.05 71.44
N VAL A 128 16.45 14.36 71.65
CA VAL A 128 17.58 15.28 71.51
C VAL A 128 18.54 15.00 72.68
N VAL A 129 19.61 14.27 72.41
CA VAL A 129 20.69 14.08 73.38
C VAL A 129 21.54 15.36 73.41
N LEU A 130 21.22 16.25 74.34
CA LEU A 130 22.11 17.35 74.74
C LEU A 130 23.31 16.75 75.47
N LYS A 131 24.45 16.61 74.78
CA LYS A 131 25.75 16.39 75.42
C LYS A 131 26.31 17.75 75.85
N ASN A 132 26.21 18.06 77.14
CA ASN A 132 27.05 19.07 77.80
C ASN A 132 28.07 18.35 78.70
N PRO A 133 29.33 18.79 78.63
CA PRO A 133 30.02 19.29 79.81
C PRO A 133 30.21 20.81 79.76
#